data_AF-A0A519BDF5-F1
#
_entry.id   AF-A0A519BDF5-F1
#
_cell.length_a   1.000
_cell.length_b   1.000
_cell.length_c   1.000
_cell.angle_alpha   90.00
_cell.angle_beta   90.00
_cell.angle_gamma   90.00
#
_symmetry.space_group_name_H-M   'P 1'
#
loop_
_entity.id
_entity.type
_entity.pdbx_description
1 polymer ?
#
loop_
_entity_poly.entity_id
_entity_poly.type
_entity_poly.pdbx_seq_one_letter_code
_entity_poly.pdbx_strand_id
1 'polypeptide(L)'
;MNYKDFIQKTSQEIGSNIVDLSIKRKRGNAPTQAFSDFLTHSEQGDWAEVLFFNALKESDLTYIPVRYGRSDKIIAGDPNFKEFYNSYQHELDLIGKRPDILLFKSDDYRNEWGGDISHLPIETLKSIVPKAIAGFEVRSSAYLTKKFVPKKNRPYLSFTPKVEDLLVVLKWIETYGVPHFYVQIFFDAIYIISFKDILLLLKNAQIDERGIKNKKILGKIDSSPAFVIEKNPKNQYKETIHIYIDRGKILSDKIEYPKLVGSKKELEGGRLLHYVSFEGGKTAIKKDELLKLITDIF
;
A
#
# COMPACT_ATOMS: atom_id res chain seq x y z
N MET A 1 -17.63 2.09 19.79
CA MET A 1 -16.28 2.68 19.60
C MET A 1 -16.16 3.00 18.11
N ASN A 2 -15.72 4.19 17.70
CA ASN A 2 -15.54 4.48 16.28
C ASN A 2 -14.25 3.82 15.74
N TYR A 3 -14.09 3.72 14.42
CA TYR A 3 -12.95 3.03 13.80
C TYR A 3 -11.61 3.64 14.20
N LYS A 4 -11.51 4.98 14.22
CA LYS A 4 -10.30 5.71 14.61
C LYS A 4 -9.86 5.34 16.03
N ASP A 5 -10.77 5.37 17.00
CA ASP A 5 -10.46 5.04 18.39
C ASP A 5 -10.01 3.57 18.51
N PHE A 6 -10.68 2.65 17.78
CA PHE A 6 -10.33 1.24 17.77
C PHE A 6 -8.91 1.02 17.25
N ILE A 7 -8.56 1.64 16.12
CA ILE A 7 -7.23 1.55 15.53
C ILE A 7 -6.18 2.13 16.47
N GLN A 8 -6.45 3.29 17.07
CA GLN A 8 -5.53 3.92 18.01
C GLN A 8 -5.27 3.01 19.23
N LYS A 9 -6.34 2.51 19.87
CA LYS A 9 -6.22 1.58 21.00
C LYS A 9 -5.46 0.31 20.63
N THR A 10 -5.83 -0.33 19.52
CA THR A 10 -5.20 -1.57 19.07
C THR A 10 -3.71 -1.35 18.77
N SER A 11 -3.35 -0.21 18.18
CA SER A 11 -1.95 0.10 17.89
C SER A 11 -1.08 0.25 19.14
N GLN A 12 -1.65 0.77 20.24
CA GLN A 12 -0.96 0.93 21.53
C GLN A 12 -0.80 -0.39 22.30
N GLU A 13 -1.63 -1.39 21.98
CA GLU A 13 -1.58 -2.71 22.61
C GLU A 13 -0.58 -3.66 21.93
N ILE A 14 0.02 -3.25 20.80
CA ILE A 14 1.08 -4.03 20.13
C ILE A 14 2.39 -3.88 20.91
N GLY A 15 2.99 -5.02 21.29
CA GLY A 15 4.27 -5.04 21.99
C GLY A 15 5.39 -4.40 21.17
N SER A 16 6.16 -3.49 21.77
CA SER A 16 7.29 -2.80 21.13
C SER A 16 8.42 -3.74 20.70
N ASN A 17 8.48 -4.94 21.29
CA ASN A 17 9.36 -6.03 20.87
C ASN A 17 9.00 -6.57 19.47
N ILE A 18 7.73 -6.47 19.06
CA ILE A 18 7.24 -6.87 17.74
C ILE A 18 7.49 -5.70 16.77
N VAL A 19 6.72 -4.63 16.94
CA VAL A 19 6.79 -3.38 16.19
C VAL A 19 6.49 -2.24 17.15
N ASP A 20 7.38 -1.26 17.24
CA ASP A 20 7.14 -0.07 18.05
C ASP A 20 6.45 1.01 17.20
N LEU A 21 5.12 1.10 17.33
CA LEU A 21 4.30 2.11 16.67
C LEU A 21 4.21 3.43 17.45
N SER A 22 4.81 3.51 18.64
CA SER A 22 4.81 4.73 19.47
C SER A 22 5.94 5.70 19.11
N ILE A 23 6.92 5.25 18.31
CA ILE A 23 8.06 6.07 17.94
C ILE A 23 7.65 7.25 17.07
N LYS A 24 8.34 8.38 17.27
CA LYS A 24 8.25 9.49 16.34
C LYS A 24 8.85 9.09 15.00
N ARG A 25 8.09 9.38 13.94
CA ARG A 25 8.55 9.25 12.56
C ARG A 25 9.86 10.00 12.36
N LYS A 26 10.84 9.35 11.72
CA LYS A 26 12.06 9.99 11.23
C LYS A 26 11.88 10.38 9.77
N ARG A 27 12.20 11.63 9.42
CA ARG A 27 12.24 12.05 8.02
C ARG A 27 13.36 11.28 7.29
N GLY A 28 13.06 10.79 6.10
CA GLY A 28 14.06 10.11 5.27
C GLY A 28 14.94 11.12 4.52
N ASN A 29 16.14 10.73 4.12
CA ASN A 29 16.97 11.55 3.24
C ASN A 29 16.54 11.42 1.79
N ALA A 30 16.55 12.53 1.05
CA ALA A 30 16.23 12.53 -0.37
C ALA A 30 17.26 11.67 -1.13
N PRO A 31 16.83 10.69 -1.95
CA PRO A 31 17.74 9.97 -2.82
C PRO A 31 18.34 10.91 -3.86
N THR A 32 19.58 10.65 -4.27
CA THR A 32 20.30 11.51 -5.22
C THR A 32 20.11 11.08 -6.67
N GLN A 33 19.84 9.78 -6.91
CA GLN A 33 19.70 9.24 -8.25
C GLN A 33 18.76 8.05 -8.32
N ALA A 34 17.98 7.97 -9.40
CA ALA A 34 17.16 6.82 -9.76
C ALA A 34 17.89 5.85 -10.71
N PHE A 35 17.42 4.61 -10.73
CA PHE A 35 17.96 3.53 -11.57
C PHE A 35 16.83 2.88 -12.39
N SER A 36 17.20 2.17 -13.46
CA SER A 36 16.28 1.42 -14.33
C SER A 36 15.31 0.51 -13.57
N ASP A 37 15.80 -0.21 -12.56
CA ASP A 37 14.98 -1.07 -11.73
C ASP A 37 13.92 -0.29 -10.96
N PHE A 38 14.25 0.90 -10.47
CA PHE A 38 13.28 1.76 -9.78
C PHE A 38 12.15 2.17 -10.72
N LEU A 39 12.47 2.57 -11.95
CA LEU A 39 11.46 2.92 -12.95
C LEU A 39 10.56 1.74 -13.30
N THR A 40 11.13 0.55 -13.48
CA THR A 40 10.34 -0.65 -13.77
C THR A 40 9.40 -0.99 -12.61
N HIS A 41 9.85 -0.91 -11.36
CA HIS A 41 8.99 -1.12 -10.19
C HIS A 41 7.92 -0.03 -10.04
N SER A 42 8.25 1.23 -10.35
CA SER A 42 7.29 2.35 -10.36
C SER A 42 6.19 2.09 -11.38
N GLU A 43 6.55 1.81 -12.63
CA GLU A 43 5.60 1.53 -13.70
C GLU A 43 4.74 0.29 -13.41
N GLN A 44 5.31 -0.73 -12.76
CA GLN A 44 4.53 -1.88 -12.31
C GLN A 44 3.53 -1.49 -11.20
N GLY A 45 3.91 -0.57 -10.31
CA GLY A 45 3.02 0.00 -9.29
C GLY A 45 1.87 0.80 -9.92
N ASP A 46 2.20 1.69 -10.85
CA ASP A 46 1.21 2.52 -11.56
C ASP A 46 0.21 1.66 -12.36
N TRP A 47 0.70 0.62 -13.02
CA TRP A 47 -0.16 -0.36 -13.69
C TRP A 47 -1.10 -1.08 -12.72
N ALA A 48 -0.59 -1.50 -11.57
CA ALA A 48 -1.40 -2.16 -10.55
C ALA A 48 -2.51 -1.23 -10.03
N GLU A 49 -2.21 0.04 -9.77
CA GLU A 49 -3.19 1.05 -9.38
C GLU A 49 -4.26 1.23 -10.48
N VAL A 50 -3.85 1.43 -11.74
CA VAL A 50 -4.76 1.59 -12.88
C VAL A 50 -5.66 0.36 -13.05
N LEU A 51 -5.09 -0.85 -12.98
CA LEU A 51 -5.84 -2.11 -13.10
C LEU A 51 -6.92 -2.20 -12.03
N PHE A 52 -6.58 -1.92 -10.77
CA PHE A 52 -7.53 -2.01 -9.66
C PHE A 52 -8.57 -0.89 -9.68
N PHE A 53 -8.17 0.34 -10.01
CA PHE A 53 -9.09 1.46 -10.19
C PHE A 53 -10.14 1.16 -11.27
N ASN A 54 -9.71 0.66 -12.42
CA ASN A 54 -10.62 0.27 -13.50
C ASN A 54 -11.51 -0.90 -13.08
N ALA A 55 -10.98 -1.90 -12.38
CA ALA A 55 -11.78 -3.01 -11.88
C ALA A 55 -12.85 -2.58 -10.86
N LEU A 56 -12.56 -1.58 -10.02
CA LEU A 56 -13.56 -0.96 -9.14
C LEU A 56 -14.61 -0.19 -9.96
N LYS A 57 -14.19 0.59 -10.95
CA LYS A 57 -15.10 1.40 -11.77
C LYS A 57 -16.04 0.58 -12.65
N GLU A 58 -15.52 -0.52 -13.20
CA GLU A 58 -16.26 -1.46 -14.06
C GLU A 58 -17.05 -2.49 -13.24
N SER A 59 -16.87 -2.51 -11.92
CA SER A 59 -17.71 -3.34 -11.06
C SER A 59 -19.10 -2.70 -10.87
N ASP A 60 -20.15 -3.51 -10.78
CA ASP A 60 -21.50 -3.08 -10.42
C ASP A 60 -21.62 -2.73 -8.92
N LEU A 61 -20.61 -2.08 -8.35
CA LEU A 61 -20.67 -1.55 -6.99
C LEU A 61 -21.45 -0.24 -6.98
N THR A 62 -22.20 -0.01 -5.90
CA THR A 62 -22.90 1.27 -5.65
C THR A 62 -21.95 2.38 -5.19
N TYR A 63 -20.64 2.20 -5.36
CA TYR A 63 -19.61 3.08 -4.83
C TYR A 63 -18.73 3.63 -5.94
N ILE A 64 -18.25 4.84 -5.74
CA ILE A 64 -17.51 5.61 -6.74
C ILE A 64 -16.03 5.65 -6.34
N PRO A 65 -15.13 5.00 -7.10
CA PRO A 65 -13.70 5.10 -6.86
C PRO A 65 -13.16 6.44 -7.37
N VAL A 66 -12.29 7.07 -6.59
CA VAL A 66 -11.66 8.36 -6.90
C VAL A 66 -10.17 8.28 -6.54
N ARG A 67 -9.28 8.74 -7.45
CA ARG A 67 -7.84 8.78 -7.18
C ARG A 67 -7.50 9.87 -6.16
N TYR A 68 -6.57 9.56 -5.27
CA TYR A 68 -6.17 10.41 -4.15
C TYR A 68 -4.66 10.44 -3.91
N GLY A 69 -3.96 9.34 -4.21
CA GLY A 69 -2.51 9.24 -4.15
C GLY A 69 -1.83 10.24 -5.09
N ARG A 70 -0.56 10.56 -4.81
CA ARG A 70 0.21 11.46 -5.67
C ARG A 70 0.53 10.76 -7.00
N SER A 71 0.30 11.45 -8.12
CA SER A 71 0.58 10.95 -9.48
C SER A 71 1.86 11.52 -10.09
N ASP A 72 2.66 12.26 -9.32
CA ASP A 72 3.88 12.91 -9.81
C ASP A 72 4.95 11.90 -10.23
N LYS A 73 5.47 12.03 -11.47
CA LYS A 73 6.54 11.18 -12.03
C LYS A 73 7.96 11.72 -11.79
N ILE A 74 8.11 12.66 -10.86
CA ILE A 74 9.40 13.28 -10.53
C ILE A 74 10.26 12.26 -9.78
N ILE A 75 11.44 11.96 -10.33
CA ILE A 75 12.38 10.99 -9.75
C ILE A 75 13.68 11.66 -9.31
N ALA A 76 14.46 10.94 -8.51
CA ALA A 76 15.78 11.42 -8.10
C ALA A 76 16.70 11.64 -9.32
N GLY A 77 17.16 12.87 -9.47
CA GLY A 77 17.92 13.34 -10.63
C GLY A 77 17.12 14.20 -11.61
N ASP A 78 15.81 14.36 -11.42
CA ASP A 78 15.00 15.36 -12.13
C ASP A 78 15.14 16.76 -11.46
N PRO A 79 14.94 17.84 -12.22
CA PRO A 79 14.80 19.18 -11.67
C PRO A 79 13.69 19.25 -10.60
N ASN A 80 13.92 20.02 -9.53
CA ASN A 80 12.99 20.20 -8.41
C ASN A 80 12.67 18.95 -7.57
N PHE A 81 13.39 17.83 -7.76
CA PHE A 81 13.12 16.60 -6.99
C PHE A 81 13.28 16.81 -5.47
N LYS A 82 14.23 17.64 -5.04
CA LYS A 82 14.49 17.87 -3.62
C LYS A 82 13.34 18.64 -2.96
N GLU A 83 12.82 19.64 -3.63
CA GLU A 83 11.66 20.44 -3.23
C GLU A 83 10.41 19.56 -3.17
N PHE A 84 10.18 18.76 -4.23
CA PHE A 84 9.13 17.76 -4.27
C PHE A 84 9.22 16.78 -3.08
N TYR A 85 10.39 16.19 -2.86
CA TYR A 85 10.62 15.24 -1.76
C TYR A 85 10.38 15.88 -0.39
N ASN A 86 10.85 17.11 -0.16
CA ASN A 86 10.63 17.83 1.09
C ASN A 86 9.16 18.17 1.31
N SER A 87 8.43 18.56 0.25
CA SER A 87 6.98 18.77 0.32
C SER A 87 6.24 17.48 0.72
N TYR A 88 6.68 16.33 0.19
CA TYR A 88 6.14 15.03 0.54
C TYR A 88 6.43 14.67 2.00
N GLN A 89 7.64 14.91 2.49
CA GLN A 89 7.97 14.71 3.91
C GLN A 89 7.10 15.57 4.83
N HIS A 90 6.81 16.81 4.43
CA HIS A 90 5.95 17.70 5.20
C HIS A 90 4.49 17.22 5.22
N GLU A 91 3.97 16.77 4.08
CA GLU A 91 2.64 16.18 3.98
C GLU A 91 2.49 14.95 4.89
N LEU A 92 3.47 14.03 4.85
CA LEU A 92 3.46 12.84 5.71
C LEU A 92 3.42 13.19 7.20
N ASP A 93 4.07 14.27 7.62
CA ASP A 93 4.04 14.72 9.01
C ASP A 93 2.70 15.39 9.38
N LEU A 94 2.08 16.08 8.42
CA LEU A 94 0.84 16.83 8.62
C LEU A 94 -0.38 15.90 8.67
N ILE A 95 -0.56 15.07 7.64
CA ILE A 95 -1.77 14.27 7.42
C ILE A 95 -1.50 12.77 7.33
N GLY A 96 -0.25 12.32 7.36
CA GLY A 96 0.08 10.92 7.11
C GLY A 96 0.15 10.58 5.62
N LYS A 97 0.18 9.28 5.30
CA LYS A 97 0.29 8.80 3.92
C LYS A 97 -1.09 8.68 3.29
N ARG A 98 -1.26 9.32 2.13
CA ARG A 98 -2.46 9.18 1.29
C ARG A 98 -2.51 7.76 0.70
N PRO A 99 -3.61 6.99 0.84
CA PRO A 99 -3.88 5.85 -0.03
C PRO A 99 -4.04 6.31 -1.48
N ASP A 100 -3.87 5.38 -2.41
CA ASP A 100 -3.91 5.66 -3.85
C ASP A 100 -5.33 5.96 -4.32
N ILE A 101 -6.30 5.20 -3.81
CA ILE A 101 -7.72 5.28 -4.23
C ILE A 101 -8.62 5.44 -3.00
N LEU A 102 -9.61 6.31 -3.08
CA LEU A 102 -10.72 6.43 -2.14
C LEU A 102 -12.00 5.90 -2.77
N LEU A 103 -12.88 5.37 -1.92
CA LEU A 103 -14.19 4.87 -2.32
C LEU A 103 -15.28 5.67 -1.63
N PHE A 104 -16.24 6.20 -2.39
CA PHE A 104 -17.32 7.04 -1.88
C PHE A 104 -18.69 6.41 -2.14
N LYS A 105 -19.66 6.72 -1.26
CA LYS A 105 -21.08 6.54 -1.59
C LYS A 105 -21.50 7.58 -2.63
N SER A 106 -22.48 7.23 -3.46
CA SER A 106 -23.04 8.16 -4.45
C SER A 106 -23.55 9.48 -3.83
N ASP A 107 -24.17 9.42 -2.65
CA ASP A 107 -24.71 10.61 -1.97
C ASP A 107 -23.63 11.57 -1.44
N ASP A 108 -22.48 11.00 -1.08
CA ASP A 108 -21.33 11.73 -0.54
C ASP A 108 -20.44 12.30 -1.65
N TYR A 109 -20.44 11.67 -2.83
CA TYR A 109 -19.70 12.10 -4.00
C TYR A 109 -20.27 13.39 -4.61
N ARG A 110 -19.40 14.18 -5.25
CA ARG A 110 -19.78 15.35 -6.05
C ARG A 110 -19.13 15.25 -7.42
N ASN A 111 -19.93 15.45 -8.48
CA ASN A 111 -19.45 15.34 -9.86
C ASN A 111 -18.28 16.30 -10.17
N GLU A 112 -18.21 17.44 -9.49
CA GLU A 112 -17.12 18.41 -9.63
C GLU A 112 -15.74 17.86 -9.19
N TRP A 113 -15.70 16.81 -8.36
CA TRP A 113 -14.46 16.16 -7.96
C TRP A 113 -13.84 15.33 -9.10
N GLY A 114 -14.65 14.93 -10.08
CA GLY A 114 -14.20 14.03 -11.15
C GLY A 114 -13.72 12.68 -10.62
N GLY A 115 -12.83 12.03 -11.37
CA GLY A 115 -12.23 10.74 -10.99
C GLY A 115 -10.91 10.86 -10.22
N ASP A 116 -10.44 12.08 -9.95
CA ASP A 116 -9.12 12.33 -9.38
C ASP A 116 -9.12 13.63 -8.58
N ILE A 117 -8.87 13.54 -7.28
CA ILE A 117 -8.76 14.67 -6.35
C ILE A 117 -7.34 14.88 -5.82
N SER A 118 -6.36 14.13 -6.32
CA SER A 118 -4.97 14.16 -5.84
C SER A 118 -4.33 15.56 -5.89
N HIS A 119 -4.73 16.33 -6.91
CA HIS A 119 -4.28 17.69 -7.20
C HIS A 119 -4.95 18.78 -6.34
N LEU A 120 -6.02 18.46 -5.60
CA LEU A 120 -6.74 19.44 -4.80
C LEU A 120 -5.92 19.89 -3.58
N PRO A 121 -6.06 21.15 -3.14
CA PRO A 121 -5.39 21.64 -1.92
C PRO A 121 -5.79 20.84 -0.67
N ILE A 122 -4.86 20.72 0.28
CA ILE A 122 -5.08 19.98 1.54
C ILE A 122 -6.31 20.49 2.31
N GLU A 123 -6.55 21.81 2.32
CA GLU A 123 -7.73 22.37 3.00
C GLU A 123 -9.05 21.92 2.37
N THR A 124 -9.10 21.80 1.04
CA THR A 124 -10.27 21.24 0.35
C THR A 124 -10.40 19.74 0.67
N LEU A 125 -9.30 19.00 0.59
CA LEU A 125 -9.26 17.56 0.90
C LEU A 125 -9.69 17.24 2.33
N LYS A 126 -9.44 18.12 3.31
CA LYS A 126 -9.92 17.96 4.69
C LYS A 126 -11.43 17.83 4.81
N SER A 127 -12.19 18.40 3.87
CA SER A 127 -13.65 18.29 3.84
C SER A 127 -14.17 17.13 2.99
N ILE A 128 -13.36 16.63 2.06
CA ILE A 128 -13.72 15.58 1.10
C ILE A 128 -13.37 14.21 1.65
N VAL A 129 -12.11 14.02 2.06
CA VAL A 129 -11.54 12.70 2.43
C VAL A 129 -12.33 12.01 3.55
N PRO A 130 -12.78 12.68 4.64
CA PRO A 130 -13.58 12.03 5.69
C PRO A 130 -14.89 11.41 5.23
N LYS A 131 -15.39 11.76 4.04
CA LYS A 131 -16.62 11.19 3.47
C LYS A 131 -16.38 9.86 2.74
N ALA A 132 -15.13 9.48 2.53
CA ALA A 132 -14.79 8.19 1.95
C ALA A 132 -15.13 7.05 2.93
N ILE A 133 -15.60 5.93 2.39
CA ILE A 133 -15.88 4.72 3.17
C ILE A 133 -14.68 3.79 3.28
N ALA A 134 -13.72 3.92 2.36
CA ALA A 134 -12.48 3.16 2.33
C ALA A 134 -11.38 3.90 1.57
N GLY A 135 -10.14 3.68 1.98
CA GLY A 135 -8.93 4.03 1.25
C GLY A 135 -8.10 2.79 0.95
N PHE A 136 -7.60 2.68 -0.28
CA PHE A 136 -6.82 1.55 -0.78
C PHE A 136 -5.40 2.01 -1.13
N GLU A 137 -4.42 1.38 -0.48
CA GLU A 137 -3.01 1.43 -0.87
C GLU A 137 -2.71 0.21 -1.73
N VAL A 138 -2.40 0.45 -3.00
CA VAL A 138 -2.14 -0.57 -4.00
C VAL A 138 -0.65 -0.86 -4.08
N ARG A 139 -0.29 -2.14 -4.03
CA ARG A 139 1.07 -2.63 -4.14
C ARG A 139 1.14 -3.67 -5.23
N SER A 140 2.21 -3.64 -6.02
CA SER A 140 2.47 -4.61 -7.07
C SER A 140 3.47 -5.69 -6.59
N SER A 141 3.42 -6.86 -7.21
CA SER A 141 4.34 -7.98 -6.98
C SER A 141 4.62 -8.66 -8.30
N ALA A 142 5.90 -8.90 -8.58
CA ALA A 142 6.34 -9.58 -9.80
C ALA A 142 6.14 -11.11 -9.79
N TYR A 143 5.44 -11.64 -8.78
CA TYR A 143 5.18 -13.08 -8.66
C TYR A 143 3.90 -13.51 -9.36
N LEU A 144 3.87 -14.79 -9.74
CA LEU A 144 2.67 -15.52 -10.10
C LEU A 144 2.28 -16.41 -8.94
N THR A 145 1.09 -16.18 -8.39
CA THR A 145 0.57 -16.92 -7.24
C THR A 145 0.44 -18.40 -7.55
N LYS A 146 -0.04 -18.77 -8.74
CA LYS A 146 -0.27 -20.17 -9.14
C LYS A 146 1.02 -20.95 -9.44
N LYS A 147 2.13 -20.25 -9.69
CA LYS A 147 3.45 -20.86 -9.99
C LYS A 147 4.45 -20.68 -8.85
N PHE A 148 4.03 -20.07 -7.74
CA PHE A 148 4.91 -19.86 -6.61
C PHE A 148 5.26 -21.19 -5.96
N VAL A 149 6.56 -21.48 -5.85
CA VAL A 149 7.08 -22.64 -5.13
C VAL A 149 7.70 -22.15 -3.81
N PRO A 150 7.11 -22.52 -2.66
CA PRO A 150 7.68 -22.21 -1.34
C PRO A 150 9.14 -22.66 -1.21
N LYS A 151 9.98 -21.78 -0.67
CA LYS A 151 11.39 -22.10 -0.35
C LYS A 151 11.62 -21.92 1.15
N LYS A 152 12.63 -22.60 1.71
CA LYS A 152 13.00 -22.50 3.14
C LYS A 152 13.10 -21.05 3.65
N ASN A 153 13.64 -20.14 2.84
CA ASN A 153 13.82 -18.73 3.20
C ASN A 153 12.69 -17.81 2.73
N ARG A 154 11.77 -18.31 1.91
CA ARG A 154 10.58 -17.59 1.43
C ARG A 154 9.43 -18.59 1.27
N PRO A 155 8.81 -19.02 2.38
CA PRO A 155 7.80 -20.07 2.33
C PRO A 155 6.44 -19.56 1.81
N TYR A 156 6.21 -18.24 1.80
CA TYR A 156 4.94 -17.65 1.41
C TYR A 156 5.13 -16.40 0.54
N LEU A 157 4.08 -16.07 -0.22
CA LEU A 157 3.86 -14.74 -0.74
C LEU A 157 3.26 -13.87 0.36
N SER A 158 3.44 -12.55 0.27
CA SER A 158 3.09 -11.66 1.38
C SER A 158 2.62 -10.30 0.91
N PHE A 159 1.76 -9.67 1.72
CA PHE A 159 1.72 -8.22 1.83
C PHE A 159 2.99 -7.75 2.53
N THR A 160 3.61 -6.67 2.06
CA THR A 160 4.89 -6.19 2.60
C THR A 160 4.86 -4.73 3.04
N PRO A 161 3.96 -4.33 3.96
CA PRO A 161 4.05 -3.00 4.56
C PRO A 161 5.38 -2.85 5.30
N LYS A 162 6.00 -1.66 5.17
CA LYS A 162 7.14 -1.29 6.00
C LYS A 162 6.62 -0.76 7.33
N VAL A 163 7.38 -0.97 8.41
CA VAL A 163 7.01 -0.42 9.74
C VAL A 163 6.88 1.10 9.70
N GLU A 164 7.78 1.79 8.99
CA GLU A 164 7.69 3.24 8.77
C GLU A 164 6.43 3.66 8.02
N ASP A 165 5.92 2.80 7.12
CA ASP A 165 4.69 3.05 6.37
C ASP A 165 3.47 2.91 7.30
N LEU A 166 3.49 1.97 8.26
CA LEU A 166 2.39 1.81 9.23
C LEU A 166 2.19 3.07 10.08
N LEU A 167 3.28 3.75 10.48
CA LEU A 167 3.20 4.98 11.28
C LEU A 167 2.46 6.10 10.54
N VAL A 168 2.76 6.28 9.25
CA VAL A 168 2.13 7.33 8.43
C VAL A 168 0.72 6.97 8.00
N VAL A 169 0.41 5.67 7.84
CA VAL A 169 -0.97 5.22 7.62
C VAL A 169 -1.81 5.39 8.87
N LEU A 170 -1.28 5.05 10.05
CA LEU A 170 -1.93 5.30 11.33
C LEU A 170 -2.26 6.79 11.50
N LYS A 171 -1.29 7.67 11.23
CA LYS A 171 -1.49 9.12 11.24
C LYS A 171 -2.60 9.58 10.29
N TRP A 172 -2.71 8.97 9.10
CA TRP A 172 -3.76 9.29 8.14
C TRP A 172 -5.14 8.88 8.62
N ILE A 173 -5.26 7.68 9.19
CA ILE A 173 -6.50 7.20 9.83
C ILE A 173 -6.87 8.09 11.02
N GLU A 174 -5.91 8.52 11.83
CA GLU A 174 -6.15 9.47 12.92
C GLU A 174 -6.63 10.83 12.40
N THR A 175 -6.16 11.25 11.23
CA THR A 175 -6.50 12.54 10.64
C THR A 175 -7.92 12.52 10.06
N TYR A 176 -8.29 11.47 9.33
CA TYR A 176 -9.52 11.44 8.54
C TYR A 176 -10.58 10.46 9.04
N GLY A 177 -10.22 9.50 9.90
CA GLY A 177 -11.13 8.48 10.42
C GLY A 177 -11.57 7.42 9.40
N VAL A 178 -10.95 7.41 8.21
CA VAL A 178 -11.34 6.54 7.10
C VAL A 178 -10.64 5.17 7.21
N PRO A 179 -11.37 4.07 7.00
CA PRO A 179 -10.79 2.73 6.92
C PRO A 179 -9.77 2.57 5.81
N HIS A 180 -8.67 1.88 6.11
CA HIS A 180 -7.54 1.74 5.19
C HIS A 180 -7.27 0.27 4.88
N PHE A 181 -6.94 -0.03 3.63
CA PHE A 181 -6.70 -1.38 3.14
C PHE A 181 -5.42 -1.41 2.30
N TYR A 182 -4.70 -2.53 2.38
CA TYR A 182 -3.61 -2.84 1.48
C TYR A 182 -4.09 -3.82 0.43
N VAL A 183 -3.88 -3.49 -0.84
CA VAL A 183 -4.22 -4.32 -1.99
C VAL A 183 -2.93 -4.79 -2.63
N GLN A 184 -2.68 -6.10 -2.61
CA GLN A 184 -1.51 -6.71 -3.22
C GLN A 184 -1.89 -7.34 -4.55
N ILE A 185 -1.34 -6.79 -5.63
CA ILE A 185 -1.61 -7.22 -7.01
C ILE A 185 -0.42 -8.01 -7.52
N PHE A 186 -0.70 -9.25 -7.88
CA PHE A 186 0.17 -10.13 -8.64
C PHE A 186 -0.24 -10.08 -10.11
N PHE A 187 0.55 -10.69 -11.00
CA PHE A 187 0.16 -10.76 -12.41
C PHE A 187 -1.01 -11.72 -12.68
N ASP A 188 -1.38 -12.56 -11.71
CA ASP A 188 -2.46 -13.55 -11.86
C ASP A 188 -3.54 -13.49 -10.75
N ALA A 189 -3.40 -12.61 -9.76
CA ALA A 189 -4.35 -12.51 -8.65
C ALA A 189 -4.28 -11.16 -7.91
N ILE A 190 -5.37 -10.79 -7.24
CA ILE A 190 -5.48 -9.62 -6.35
C ILE A 190 -5.87 -10.11 -4.96
N TYR A 191 -5.10 -9.70 -3.96
CA TYR A 191 -5.38 -9.94 -2.55
C TYR A 191 -5.56 -8.61 -1.81
N ILE A 192 -6.35 -8.62 -0.75
CA ILE A 192 -6.61 -7.45 0.09
C ILE A 192 -6.53 -7.83 1.57
N ILE A 193 -6.06 -6.90 2.40
CA ILE A 193 -6.10 -6.99 3.86
C ILE A 193 -6.40 -5.62 4.44
N SER A 194 -7.24 -5.56 5.49
CA SER A 194 -7.51 -4.30 6.17
C SER A 194 -6.37 -3.92 7.10
N PHE A 195 -6.15 -2.62 7.33
CA PHE A 195 -5.20 -2.15 8.33
C PHE A 195 -5.59 -2.62 9.74
N LYS A 196 -6.90 -2.71 10.00
CA LYS A 196 -7.49 -3.34 11.21
C LYS A 196 -6.89 -4.74 11.43
N ASP A 197 -6.97 -5.60 10.42
CA ASP A 197 -6.50 -6.98 10.52
C ASP A 197 -4.98 -7.05 10.65
N ILE A 198 -4.24 -6.16 9.98
CA ILE A 198 -2.78 -6.07 10.16
C ILE A 198 -2.45 -5.81 11.64
N LEU A 199 -3.10 -4.83 12.28
CA LEU A 199 -2.85 -4.52 13.69
C LEU A 199 -3.28 -5.67 14.60
N LEU A 200 -4.42 -6.32 14.33
CA LEU A 200 -4.88 -7.47 15.11
C LEU A 200 -3.94 -8.68 14.98
N LEU A 201 -3.39 -8.94 13.80
CA LEU A 201 -2.36 -9.97 13.61
C LEU A 201 -1.12 -9.67 14.44
N LEU A 202 -0.63 -8.42 14.42
CA LEU A 202 0.54 -8.01 15.20
C LEU A 202 0.29 -8.07 16.71
N LYS A 203 -0.92 -7.70 17.15
CA LYS A 203 -1.32 -7.71 18.56
C LYS A 203 -1.47 -9.13 19.11
N ASN A 204 -2.14 -10.02 18.37
CA ASN A 204 -2.55 -11.33 18.87
C ASN A 204 -1.55 -12.45 18.58
N ALA A 205 -0.47 -12.18 17.82
CA ALA A 205 0.47 -13.21 17.45
C ALA A 205 1.32 -13.71 18.60
N GLN A 206 1.47 -15.03 18.68
CA GLN A 206 2.55 -15.65 19.42
C GLN A 206 3.85 -15.48 18.64
N ILE A 207 4.90 -15.04 19.33
CA ILE A 207 6.18 -14.69 18.72
C ILE A 207 7.22 -15.79 18.95
N ASP A 208 7.75 -16.32 17.85
CA ASP A 208 8.97 -17.13 17.83
C ASP A 208 10.13 -16.27 17.31
N GLU A 209 11.11 -15.95 18.16
CA GLU A 209 12.33 -15.27 17.70
C GLU A 209 13.26 -16.24 16.97
N ARG A 210 13.54 -15.97 15.70
CA ARG A 210 14.42 -16.80 14.86
C ARG A 210 15.63 -16.01 14.36
N GLY A 211 16.49 -15.57 15.27
CA GLY A 211 17.86 -15.16 14.96
C GLY A 211 18.18 -13.68 15.22
N ILE A 212 19.39 -13.46 15.76
CA ILE A 212 19.92 -12.17 16.23
C ILE A 212 20.42 -11.29 15.06
N LYS A 213 20.87 -11.88 13.95
CA LYS A 213 21.32 -11.12 12.76
C LYS A 213 20.12 -10.70 11.91
N ASN A 214 19.95 -9.38 11.73
CA ASN A 214 18.93 -8.72 10.90
C ASN A 214 17.47 -8.80 11.40
N LYS A 215 17.26 -9.13 12.70
CA LYS A 215 15.96 -9.26 13.39
C LYS A 215 14.93 -10.04 12.59
N LYS A 216 14.78 -11.34 12.84
CA LYS A 216 13.75 -12.18 12.20
C LYS A 216 12.74 -12.67 13.24
N ILE A 217 11.62 -11.97 13.32
CA ILE A 217 10.47 -12.34 14.16
C ILE A 217 9.51 -13.17 13.32
N LEU A 218 9.10 -14.34 13.82
CA LEU A 218 8.01 -15.12 13.24
C LEU A 218 6.78 -14.98 14.13
N GLY A 219 5.72 -14.38 13.59
CA GLY A 219 4.42 -14.33 14.24
C GLY A 219 3.55 -15.51 13.83
N LYS A 220 2.89 -16.13 14.82
CA LYS A 220 1.94 -17.21 14.63
C LYS A 220 0.57 -16.85 15.20
N ILE A 221 -0.48 -17.24 14.50
CA ILE A 221 -1.88 -17.19 14.96
C ILE A 221 -2.38 -18.63 14.99
N ASP A 222 -2.92 -19.08 16.11
CA ASP A 222 -3.40 -20.46 16.30
C ASP A 222 -2.35 -21.51 15.87
N SER A 223 -1.09 -21.32 16.32
CA SER A 223 0.08 -22.12 15.94
C SER A 223 0.48 -22.09 14.45
N SER A 224 -0.29 -21.41 13.59
CA SER A 224 -0.01 -21.27 12.17
C SER A 224 0.82 -20.03 11.89
N PRO A 225 1.89 -20.12 11.08
CA PRO A 225 2.66 -18.97 10.64
C PRO A 225 1.78 -17.91 9.96
N ALA A 226 1.87 -16.65 10.41
CA ALA A 226 1.05 -15.55 9.91
C ALA A 226 1.87 -14.41 9.28
N PHE A 227 3.03 -14.10 9.85
CA PHE A 227 3.93 -13.09 9.29
C PHE A 227 5.38 -13.31 9.70
N VAL A 228 6.30 -12.68 8.96
CA VAL A 228 7.71 -12.55 9.34
C VAL A 228 8.11 -11.08 9.31
N ILE A 229 8.79 -10.60 10.34
CA ILE A 229 9.41 -9.27 10.32
C ILE A 229 10.90 -9.42 10.10
N GLU A 230 11.45 -8.71 9.12
CA GLU A 230 12.89 -8.69 8.86
C GLU A 230 13.42 -7.31 8.47
N LYS A 231 14.71 -7.07 8.74
CA LYS A 231 15.47 -5.93 8.22
C LYS A 231 16.33 -6.37 7.05
N ASN A 232 16.02 -5.90 5.85
CA ASN A 232 16.77 -6.27 4.66
C ASN A 232 17.85 -5.23 4.33
N PRO A 233 19.14 -5.60 4.22
CA PRO A 233 20.19 -4.67 3.79
C PRO A 233 19.90 -3.98 2.46
N LYS A 234 19.27 -4.69 1.50
CA LYS A 234 18.87 -4.12 0.20
C LYS A 234 17.85 -3.00 0.32
N ASN A 235 17.06 -3.00 1.40
CA ASN A 235 16.07 -1.98 1.69
C ASN A 235 16.60 -0.95 2.72
N GLN A 236 17.91 -0.72 2.77
CA GLN A 236 18.54 0.20 3.72
C GLN A 236 18.22 -0.16 5.19
N TYR A 237 18.07 -1.45 5.49
CA TYR A 237 17.71 -1.97 6.81
C TYR A 237 16.34 -1.51 7.34
N LYS A 238 15.46 -1.02 6.46
CA LYS A 238 14.07 -0.75 6.79
C LYS A 238 13.38 -2.05 7.22
N GLU A 239 12.71 -1.98 8.36
CA GLU A 239 11.96 -3.10 8.91
C GLU A 239 10.68 -3.32 8.10
N THR A 240 10.54 -4.54 7.58
CA THR A 240 9.43 -4.93 6.70
C THR A 240 8.66 -6.08 7.33
N ILE A 241 7.34 -5.98 7.30
CA ILE A 241 6.44 -7.02 7.80
C ILE A 241 5.95 -7.81 6.58
N HIS A 242 6.35 -9.07 6.48
CA HIS A 242 5.90 -10.01 5.45
C HIS A 242 4.67 -10.76 5.98
N ILE A 243 3.49 -10.16 5.83
CA ILE A 243 2.21 -10.75 6.23
C ILE A 243 1.76 -11.71 5.14
N TYR A 244 1.53 -12.97 5.46
CA TYR A 244 1.23 -13.95 4.44
C TYR A 244 -0.11 -13.67 3.76
N ILE A 245 -0.15 -13.85 2.43
CA ILE A 245 -1.33 -13.45 1.65
C ILE A 245 -2.61 -14.22 2.03
N ASP A 246 -2.47 -15.40 2.64
CA ASP A 246 -3.57 -16.21 3.15
C ASP A 246 -4.23 -15.62 4.41
N ARG A 247 -3.62 -14.60 5.03
CA ARG A 247 -4.23 -13.79 6.09
C ARG A 247 -5.15 -12.69 5.54
N GLY A 248 -5.12 -12.45 4.23
CA GLY A 248 -6.04 -11.55 3.54
C GLY A 248 -7.16 -12.29 2.84
N LYS A 249 -7.91 -11.56 2.01
CA LYS A 249 -8.94 -12.11 1.11
C LYS A 249 -8.50 -12.00 -0.33
N ILE A 250 -8.93 -12.95 -1.15
CA ILE A 250 -8.73 -12.89 -2.59
C ILE A 250 -9.87 -12.08 -3.23
N LEU A 251 -9.52 -11.02 -3.95
CA LEU A 251 -10.49 -10.24 -4.74
C LEU A 251 -10.53 -10.69 -6.20
N SER A 252 -9.46 -11.25 -6.73
CA SER A 252 -9.45 -11.83 -8.08
C SER A 252 -8.38 -12.91 -8.18
N ASP A 253 -8.67 -13.96 -8.94
CA ASP A 253 -7.75 -15.04 -9.32
C ASP A 253 -7.54 -15.12 -10.84
N LYS A 254 -7.97 -14.08 -11.56
CA LYS A 254 -7.87 -13.98 -13.01
C LYS A 254 -7.61 -12.54 -13.43
N ILE A 255 -6.43 -12.31 -13.97
CA ILE A 255 -6.01 -11.04 -14.54
C ILE A 255 -5.60 -11.30 -15.99
N GLU A 256 -6.14 -10.49 -16.91
CA GLU A 256 -5.61 -10.37 -18.25
C GLU A 256 -4.27 -9.64 -18.18
N TYR A 257 -3.23 -10.26 -18.73
CA TYR A 257 -1.87 -9.75 -18.64
C TYR A 257 -1.73 -8.41 -19.38
N PRO A 258 -0.94 -7.47 -18.85
CA PRO A 258 -0.56 -6.30 -19.60
C PRO A 258 0.43 -6.66 -20.71
N LYS A 259 0.47 -5.81 -21.73
CA LYS A 259 1.57 -5.78 -22.69
C LYS A 259 2.78 -5.15 -22.02
N LEU A 260 3.96 -5.76 -22.21
CA LEU A 260 5.23 -5.20 -21.75
C LEU A 260 5.85 -4.35 -22.86
N VAL A 261 6.18 -3.10 -22.55
CA VAL A 261 6.77 -2.15 -23.50
C VAL A 261 8.10 -1.64 -22.96
N GLY A 262 9.16 -1.80 -23.75
CA GLY A 262 10.47 -1.26 -23.42
C GLY A 262 10.49 0.27 -23.63
N SER A 263 10.91 0.99 -22.61
CA SER A 263 10.89 2.45 -22.54
C SER A 263 12.24 3.00 -22.09
N LYS A 264 12.45 4.31 -22.30
CA LYS A 264 13.66 5.02 -21.85
C LYS A 264 13.32 6.38 -21.23
N LYS A 265 14.09 6.80 -20.23
CA LYS A 265 14.08 8.15 -19.65
C LYS A 265 15.49 8.71 -19.66
N GLU A 266 15.64 9.94 -20.16
CA GLU A 266 16.90 10.68 -20.15
C GLU A 266 16.94 11.60 -18.93
N LEU A 267 18.05 11.58 -18.19
CA LEU A 267 18.30 12.47 -17.04
C LEU A 267 19.11 13.70 -17.47
N GLU A 268 19.16 14.73 -16.61
CA GLU A 268 19.78 16.06 -16.85
C GLU A 268 21.28 16.04 -17.22
N GLY A 269 21.96 14.88 -17.15
CA GLY A 269 23.33 14.67 -17.61
C GLY A 269 23.49 13.78 -18.85
N GLY A 270 22.43 13.57 -19.64
CA GLY A 270 22.43 12.69 -20.82
C GLY A 270 22.45 11.18 -20.50
N ARG A 271 22.37 10.82 -19.21
CA ARG A 271 22.29 9.41 -18.78
C ARG A 271 20.92 8.85 -19.15
N LEU A 272 20.92 7.74 -19.88
CA LEU A 272 19.71 6.99 -20.23
C LEU A 272 19.41 5.90 -19.21
N LEU A 273 18.17 5.85 -18.75
CA LEU A 273 17.58 4.75 -17.98
C LEU A 273 16.62 3.98 -18.89
N HIS A 274 16.89 2.69 -19.10
CA HIS A 274 15.99 1.78 -19.84
C HIS A 274 15.12 1.02 -18.84
N TYR A 275 13.82 0.89 -19.09
CA TYR A 275 12.90 0.24 -18.17
C TYR A 275 11.72 -0.39 -18.91
N VAL A 276 10.95 -1.23 -18.22
CA VAL A 276 9.72 -1.83 -18.75
C VAL A 276 8.51 -1.07 -18.22
N SER A 277 7.59 -0.73 -19.11
CA SER A 277 6.27 -0.21 -18.82
C SER A 277 5.19 -1.23 -19.16
N PHE A 278 4.00 -1.06 -18.59
CA PHE A 278 2.92 -2.05 -18.62
C PHE A 278 1.65 -1.40 -19.15
N GLU A 279 1.14 -1.89 -20.28
CA GLU A 279 -0.03 -1.33 -20.96
C GLU A 279 -1.21 -2.32 -20.95
N GLY A 280 -2.39 -1.84 -20.55
CA GLY A 280 -3.62 -2.63 -20.54
C GLY A 280 -3.70 -3.62 -19.38
N GLY A 281 -4.33 -4.76 -19.64
CA GLY A 281 -4.76 -5.71 -18.62
C GLY A 281 -6.13 -5.35 -18.04
N LYS A 282 -6.84 -6.37 -17.60
CA LYS A 282 -8.22 -6.30 -17.10
C LYS A 282 -8.46 -7.37 -16.06
N THR A 283 -9.38 -7.10 -15.15
CA THR A 283 -9.75 -8.04 -14.10
C THR A 283 -11.13 -7.71 -13.58
N ALA A 284 -11.84 -8.71 -13.10
CA ALA A 284 -13.08 -8.54 -12.35
C ALA A 284 -12.79 -8.83 -10.88
N ILE A 285 -13.37 -8.01 -9.99
CA ILE A 285 -13.27 -8.21 -8.54
C ILE A 285 -14.47 -8.99 -7.99
N LYS A 286 -14.21 -9.83 -7.00
CA LYS A 286 -15.21 -10.53 -6.19
C LYS A 286 -15.91 -9.51 -5.29
N LYS A 287 -16.93 -8.84 -5.85
CA LYS A 287 -17.64 -7.72 -5.19
C LYS A 287 -18.12 -8.06 -3.78
N ASP A 288 -18.68 -9.24 -3.57
CA ASP A 288 -19.23 -9.63 -2.27
C ASP A 288 -18.15 -9.73 -1.19
N GLU A 289 -16.93 -10.15 -1.57
CA GLU A 289 -15.79 -10.20 -0.66
C GLU A 289 -15.30 -8.79 -0.32
N LEU A 290 -15.26 -7.88 -1.29
CA LEU A 290 -14.93 -6.48 -1.02
C LEU A 290 -16.00 -5.81 -0.13
N LEU A 291 -17.28 -6.03 -0.42
CA LEU A 291 -18.40 -5.50 0.35
C LEU A 291 -18.33 -5.97 1.81
N LYS A 292 -18.13 -7.27 2.05
CA LYS A 292 -17.96 -7.82 3.40
C LYS A 292 -16.85 -7.07 4.15
N LEU A 293 -15.68 -6.87 3.53
CA LEU A 293 -14.54 -6.21 4.15
C LEU A 293 -14.79 -4.73 4.49
N ILE A 294 -15.47 -3.99 3.60
CA ILE A 294 -15.75 -2.57 3.85
C ILE A 294 -16.95 -2.36 4.78
N THR A 295 -17.79 -3.37 5.00
CA THR A 295 -18.87 -3.33 6.00
C THR A 295 -18.44 -3.85 7.36
N ASP A 296 -17.51 -4.80 7.42
CA ASP A 296 -16.93 -5.39 8.63
C ASP A 296 -15.85 -4.48 9.23
N ILE A 297 -16.26 -3.28 9.61
CA ILE A 297 -15.40 -2.25 10.21
C ILE A 297 -15.72 -2.10 11.71
N PHE A 298 -16.74 -2.82 12.19
CA PHE A 298 -17.16 -2.94 13.59
C PHE A 298 -17.49 -4.38 13.95
#